data_AF-A0A848UV62-F1
#
_entry.id   AF-A0A848UV62-F1
#
_cell.length_a   1.000
_cell.length_b   1.000
_cell.length_c   1.000
_cell.angle_alpha   90.00
_cell.angle_beta   90.00
_cell.angle_gamma   90.00
#
_symmetry.space_group_name_H-M   'P 1'
#
loop_
_entity.id
_entity.type
_entity.pdbx_description
1 polymer ?
#
loop_
_entity_poly.entity_id
_entity_poly.type
_entity_poly.pdbx_seq_one_letter_code
_entity_poly.pdbx_strand_id
1 'polypeptide(L)'
;MDQLENAVTKASLKVYFEEVRERTVELCAPLQIEDYIPQPVNFVSPPKWHLGHTTWFYEEFILSTQVPGYERYSEDFAYVFNSYYNTVGKRVLRADRGNMTRPT
;
A
#
# COMPACT_ATOMS: atom_id res chain seq x y z
N MET A 1 -31.57 -8.54 14.88
CA MET A 1 -30.11 -8.31 14.83
C MET A 1 -29.54 -9.32 13.83
N ASP A 2 -30.16 -9.38 12.64
CA ASP A 2 -30.23 -10.60 11.83
C ASP A 2 -30.23 -10.26 10.31
N GLN A 3 -29.49 -9.22 9.93
CA GLN A 3 -29.40 -8.74 8.54
C GLN A 3 -27.96 -8.55 8.04
N LEU A 4 -26.97 -9.16 8.72
CA LEU A 4 -25.55 -9.06 8.33
C LEU A 4 -24.91 -10.41 8.04
N GLU A 5 -25.72 -11.44 7.76
CA GLU A 5 -25.26 -12.72 7.25
C GLU A 5 -25.36 -12.76 5.72
N ASN A 6 -24.94 -11.69 5.05
CA ASN A 6 -24.67 -11.79 3.62
C ASN A 6 -23.39 -12.60 3.47
N ALA A 7 -23.53 -13.86 3.05
CA ALA A 7 -22.43 -14.77 2.79
C ALA A 7 -21.44 -14.10 1.82
N VAL A 8 -20.34 -13.59 2.37
CA VAL A 8 -19.23 -13.05 1.60
C VAL A 8 -18.60 -14.22 0.83
N THR A 9 -18.92 -14.33 -0.45
CA THR A 9 -18.34 -15.34 -1.34
C THR A 9 -16.92 -14.94 -1.78
N LYS A 10 -16.11 -15.91 -2.20
CA LYS A 10 -14.78 -15.62 -2.79
C LYS A 10 -14.89 -14.70 -4.02
N ALA A 11 -15.93 -14.88 -4.84
CA ALA A 11 -16.18 -14.04 -6.00
C ALA A 11 -16.48 -12.59 -5.58
N SER A 12 -17.33 -12.38 -4.57
CA SER A 12 -17.62 -11.03 -4.06
C SER A 12 -16.42 -10.38 -3.39
N LEU A 13 -15.55 -11.14 -2.72
CA LEU A 13 -14.30 -10.60 -2.14
C LEU A 13 -13.32 -10.12 -3.22
N LYS A 14 -13.16 -10.91 -4.28
CA LYS A 14 -12.30 -10.53 -5.41
C LYS A 14 -12.79 -9.22 -6.04
N VAL A 15 -14.08 -9.13 -6.34
CA VAL A 15 -14.69 -7.92 -6.92
C VAL A 15 -14.50 -6.72 -5.98
N TYR A 16 -14.81 -6.88 -4.70
CA TYR A 16 -14.66 -5.79 -3.73
C TYR A 16 -13.19 -5.36 -3.57
N PHE A 17 -12.25 -6.31 -3.56
CA PHE A 17 -10.83 -6.00 -3.54
C PHE A 17 -10.43 -5.19 -4.79
N GLU A 18 -10.86 -5.61 -5.98
CA GLU A 18 -10.60 -4.90 -7.24
C GLU A 18 -11.16 -3.48 -7.21
N GLU A 19 -12.42 -3.29 -6.78
CA GLU A 19 -13.07 -1.98 -6.65
C GLU A 19 -12.32 -1.04 -5.70
N VAL A 20 -11.89 -1.54 -4.52
CA VAL A 20 -11.15 -0.74 -3.54
C VAL A 20 -9.76 -0.36 -4.08
N ARG A 21 -9.09 -1.26 -4.82
CA ARG A 21 -7.80 -0.98 -5.44
C ARG A 21 -7.93 0.03 -6.57
N GLU A 22 -8.93 -0.12 -7.43
CA GLU A 22 -9.23 0.82 -8.51
C GLU A 22 -9.52 2.21 -7.96
N ARG A 23 -10.35 2.31 -6.91
CA ARG A 23 -10.64 3.59 -6.25
C ARG A 23 -9.39 4.32 -5.77
N THR A 24 -8.39 3.59 -5.28
CA THR A 24 -7.11 4.20 -4.84
C THR A 24 -6.36 4.82 -6.02
N VAL A 25 -6.38 4.17 -7.18
CA VAL A 25 -5.75 4.66 -8.41
C VAL A 25 -6.53 5.85 -8.97
N GLU A 26 -7.86 5.79 -9.00
CA GLU A 26 -8.72 6.90 -9.45
C GLU A 26 -8.47 8.20 -8.68
N LEU A 27 -8.27 8.12 -7.36
CA LEU A 27 -7.95 9.29 -6.52
C LEU A 27 -6.64 9.96 -6.95
N CYS A 28 -5.71 9.22 -7.53
CA CYS A 28 -4.42 9.72 -7.98
C CYS A 28 -4.40 10.05 -9.48
N ALA A 29 -5.38 9.58 -10.26
CA ALA A 29 -5.47 9.77 -11.71
C ALA A 29 -5.32 11.22 -12.20
N PRO A 30 -5.83 12.28 -11.53
CA PRO A 30 -5.66 13.65 -12.00
C PRO A 30 -4.28 14.27 -11.69
N LEU A 31 -3.48 13.62 -10.85
CA LEU A 31 -2.18 14.14 -10.39
C LEU A 31 -1.14 14.07 -11.51
N GLN A 32 -0.31 15.11 -11.62
CA GLN A 32 0.88 15.08 -12.48
C GLN A 32 2.01 14.32 -11.79
N ILE A 33 3.01 13.87 -12.56
CA ILE A 33 4.10 13.03 -12.02
C ILE A 33 4.85 13.72 -10.87
N GLU A 34 4.99 15.03 -10.92
CA GLU A 34 5.63 15.85 -9.89
C GLU A 34 4.84 15.88 -8.58
N ASP A 35 3.51 15.72 -8.61
CA ASP A 35 2.65 15.76 -7.43
C ASP A 35 2.83 14.51 -6.54
N TYR A 36 3.43 13.45 -7.06
CA TYR A 36 3.63 12.18 -6.35
C TYR A 36 4.82 12.19 -5.39
N ILE A 37 5.66 13.23 -5.41
CA ILE A 37 6.93 13.28 -4.66
C ILE A 37 6.85 14.12 -3.38
N PRO A 38 6.25 15.34 -3.37
CA PRO A 38 6.37 16.25 -2.25
C PRO A 38 5.80 15.72 -0.93
N GLN A 39 6.47 16.11 0.16
CA GLN A 39 5.99 15.97 1.53
C GLN A 39 5.99 17.36 2.18
N PRO A 40 4.92 18.15 2.04
CA PRO A 40 4.92 19.55 2.46
C PRO A 40 5.01 19.73 3.98
N VAL A 41 4.52 18.75 4.74
CA VAL A 41 4.54 18.72 6.21
C VAL A 41 4.66 17.28 6.71
N ASN A 42 5.25 17.08 7.89
CA ASN A 42 5.58 15.75 8.42
C ASN A 42 4.39 14.78 8.54
N PHE A 43 3.16 15.31 8.66
CA PHE A 43 1.98 14.45 8.76
C PHE A 43 1.42 14.01 7.40
N VAL A 44 1.79 14.67 6.30
CA VAL A 44 1.45 14.26 4.93
C VAL A 44 2.45 13.20 4.47
N SER A 45 2.02 12.29 3.58
CA SER A 45 2.92 11.40 2.87
C SER A 45 2.71 11.54 1.36
N PRO A 46 3.74 11.34 0.53
CA PRO A 46 3.59 11.50 -0.91
C PRO A 46 2.57 10.50 -1.50
N PRO A 47 1.78 10.87 -2.52
CA PRO A 47 0.81 9.96 -3.14
C PRO A 47 1.41 8.62 -3.58
N LYS A 48 2.64 8.60 -4.14
CA LYS A 48 3.30 7.33 -4.52
C LYS A 48 3.60 6.44 -3.31
N TRP A 49 3.88 7.06 -2.17
CA TRP A 49 4.09 6.32 -0.93
C TRP A 49 2.80 5.65 -0.48
N HIS A 50 1.64 6.28 -0.63
CA HIS A 50 0.35 5.66 -0.33
C HIS A 50 0.01 4.47 -1.25
N LEU A 51 0.27 4.61 -2.55
CA LEU A 51 0.09 3.52 -3.52
C LEU A 51 0.99 2.32 -3.17
N GLY A 52 2.28 2.56 -2.92
CA GLY A 52 3.20 1.51 -2.50
C GLY A 52 2.87 0.91 -1.14
N HIS A 53 2.57 1.74 -0.13
CA HIS A 53 2.25 1.30 1.24
C HIS A 53 1.06 0.36 1.32
N THR A 54 -0.04 0.71 0.65
CA THR A 54 -1.23 -0.14 0.66
C THR A 54 -0.98 -1.47 -0.06
N THR A 55 -0.09 -1.50 -1.05
CA THR A 55 0.31 -2.71 -1.79
C THR A 55 1.23 -3.58 -0.95
N TRP A 56 2.26 -2.98 -0.35
CA TRP A 56 3.17 -3.64 0.58
C TRP A 56 2.43 -4.33 1.73
N PHE A 57 1.34 -3.74 2.24
CA PHE A 57 0.55 -4.38 3.29
C PHE A 57 0.03 -5.77 2.87
N TYR A 58 -0.48 -5.93 1.64
CA TYR A 58 -0.93 -7.24 1.13
C TYR A 58 0.26 -8.17 0.86
N GLU A 59 1.36 -7.64 0.32
CA GLU A 59 2.58 -8.42 0.10
C GLU A 59 3.13 -9.00 1.42
N GLU A 60 3.26 -8.15 2.43
CA GLU A 60 3.84 -8.50 3.72
C GLU A 60 2.95 -9.47 4.49
N PHE A 61 1.68 -9.14 4.67
CA PHE A 61 0.84 -9.87 5.63
C PHE A 61 0.05 -11.03 5.02
N ILE A 62 -0.16 -11.03 3.70
CA ILE A 62 -0.96 -12.07 3.03
C ILE A 62 -0.10 -12.88 2.07
N LEU A 63 0.52 -12.26 1.06
CA LEU A 63 1.21 -13.02 0.02
C LEU A 63 2.43 -13.77 0.57
N SER A 64 3.30 -13.08 1.32
CA SER A 64 4.51 -13.69 1.88
C SER A 64 4.23 -14.78 2.93
N THR A 65 3.05 -14.76 3.56
CA THR A 65 2.70 -15.68 4.65
C THR A 65 1.80 -16.83 4.20
N GLN A 66 0.97 -16.62 3.16
CA GLN A 66 -0.07 -17.57 2.75
C GLN A 66 0.19 -18.22 1.38
N VAL A 67 1.08 -17.67 0.54
CA VAL A 67 1.34 -18.21 -0.81
C VAL A 67 2.70 -18.91 -0.82
N PRO A 68 2.74 -20.26 -0.87
CA PRO A 68 3.99 -21.00 -0.89
C PRO A 68 4.86 -20.63 -2.10
N GLY A 69 6.14 -20.33 -1.85
CA GLY A 69 7.09 -19.95 -2.90
C GLY A 69 6.87 -18.54 -3.47
N TYR A 70 6.11 -17.67 -2.80
CA TYR A 70 5.96 -16.29 -3.22
C TYR A 70 7.30 -15.53 -3.16
N GLU A 71 7.67 -14.94 -4.29
CA GLU A 71 8.81 -14.03 -4.41
C GLU A 71 8.32 -12.59 -4.26
N ARG A 72 8.97 -11.84 -3.37
CA ARG A 72 8.68 -10.41 -3.18
C ARG A 72 8.98 -9.65 -4.47
N TYR A 73 8.17 -8.64 -4.76
CA TYR A 73 8.37 -7.77 -5.92
C TYR A 73 9.72 -7.04 -5.85
N SER A 74 10.11 -6.60 -4.65
CA SER A 74 11.42 -5.99 -4.40
C SER A 74 11.79 -6.16 -2.93
N GLU A 75 13.04 -6.51 -2.65
CA GLU A 75 13.57 -6.65 -1.29
C GLU A 75 13.58 -5.33 -0.52
N ASP A 76 13.71 -4.20 -1.23
CA ASP A 76 13.79 -2.86 -0.62
C ASP A 76 12.42 -2.30 -0.23
N PHE A 77 11.34 -2.79 -0.84
CA PHE A 77 10.01 -2.20 -0.70
C PHE A 77 9.45 -2.37 0.72
N ALA A 78 9.84 -3.43 1.43
CA ALA A 78 9.51 -3.58 2.84
C ALA A 78 10.11 -2.47 3.71
N TYR A 79 11.33 -2.01 3.40
CA TYR A 79 11.94 -0.88 4.11
C TYR A 79 11.29 0.47 3.75
N VAL A 80 10.99 0.67 2.47
CA VAL A 80 10.43 1.93 1.95
C VAL A 80 8.98 2.16 2.39
N PHE A 81 8.17 1.10 2.39
CA PHE A 81 6.72 1.21 2.53
C PHE A 81 6.17 0.77 3.89
N ASN A 82 7.00 0.23 4.79
CA ASN A 82 6.59 -0.01 6.17
C ASN A 82 6.25 1.30 6.89
N SER A 83 5.02 1.41 7.39
CA SER A 83 4.52 2.60 8.07
C SER A 83 5.11 2.78 9.46
N TYR A 84 5.00 1.75 10.30
CA TYR A 84 5.34 1.77 11.73
C TYR A 84 5.40 0.35 12.36
N TYR A 85 5.37 -0.72 11.57
CA TYR A 85 5.43 -2.09 12.07
C TYR A 85 6.87 -2.44 12.47
N ASN A 86 7.29 -1.98 13.66
CA ASN A 86 8.66 -2.14 14.16
C ASN A 86 9.07 -3.61 14.35
N THR A 87 8.10 -4.50 14.57
CA THR A 87 8.33 -5.95 14.68
C THR A 87 8.58 -6.61 13.32
N VAL A 88 8.16 -5.98 12.22
CA VAL A 88 8.35 -6.49 10.86
C VAL A 88 9.74 -6.13 10.33
N GLY A 89 10.24 -4.92 10.62
CA GLY A 89 11.58 -4.53 10.22
C GLY A 89 11.88 -3.04 10.34
N LYS A 90 13.06 -2.66 9.83
CA LYS A 90 13.46 -1.25 9.70
C LYS A 90 12.54 -0.52 8.71
N ARG A 91 12.51 0.81 8.80
CA ARG A 91 11.70 1.66 7.92
C ARG A 91 12.36 3.00 7.65
N VAL A 92 11.96 3.62 6.55
CA VAL A 92 12.25 5.04 6.27
C VAL A 92 11.64 5.93 7.36
N LEU A 93 12.38 6.94 7.81
CA LEU A 93 11.85 7.95 8.72
C LEU A 93 10.67 8.65 8.07
N ARG A 94 9.56 8.80 8.79
CA ARG A 94 8.32 9.36 8.23
C ARG A 94 8.55 10.73 7.58
N ALA A 95 9.40 11.57 8.17
CA ALA A 95 9.71 12.91 7.67
C ALA A 95 10.50 12.91 6.36
N ASP A 96 11.13 11.79 5.99
CA ASP A 96 12.01 11.69 4.82
C ASP A 96 11.34 11.02 3.62
N ARG A 97 10.04 10.72 3.67
CA ARG A 97 9.34 10.04 2.57
C ARG A 97 9.36 10.87 1.29
N GLY A 98 9.29 12.20 1.40
CA GLY A 98 9.38 13.12 0.27
C GLY A 98 10.77 13.24 -0.36
N ASN A 99 11.82 12.77 0.32
CA ASN A 99 13.20 12.79 -0.21
C ASN A 99 13.46 11.65 -1.20
N MET A 100 12.53 10.69 -1.30
CA MET A 100 12.68 9.52 -2.17
C MET A 100 12.15 9.83 -3.57
N THR A 101 13.05 10.07 -4.53
CA THR A 101 12.67 10.25 -5.94
C THR A 101 12.35 8.94 -6.67
N ARG A 102 12.72 7.79 -6.07
CA ARG A 102 12.39 6.44 -6.55
C ARG A 102 11.58 5.68 -5.48
N PRO A 103 10.83 4.62 -5.85
CA PRO A 103 10.50 4.20 -7.22
C PRO A 103 9.60 5.21 -7.94
N THR A 104 9.53 5.09 -9.27
CA THR A 104 8.65 5.84 -10.20
C THR A 104 7.76 4.88 -10.96
#